data_AF-A0A170RXU5-F1
#
_entry.id   AF-A0A170RXU5-F1
#
_cell.length_a   1.000
_cell.length_b   1.000
_cell.length_c   1.000
_cell.angle_alpha   90.00
_cell.angle_beta   90.00
_cell.angle_gamma   90.00
#
_symmetry.space_group_name_H-M   'P 1'
#
loop_
_entity.id
_entity.type
_entity.pdbx_description
1 polymer ?
#
loop_
_entity_poly.entity_id
_entity_poly.type
_entity_poly.pdbx_seq_one_letter_code
_entity_poly.pdbx_strand_id
1 'polypeptide(L)'
;MPLLKNTARTAGVVGSFACLIFVGNVLMRYFCNKNSNAVIAVMSFLSVGIVMFFSIYGSNKDPLTFTKFKVYGILLASALIMFCITNIILRKESVEYNQLKKQKQSIHALEVKIINLKIRLSAIKRETELHFSGFACNDQICTDIQKECLLPRNMQYYDYYTSYRVINLIIFSIALLIFLSQSFHSAMFEMSDLTDLFLYGVMVSCLLIMFLIDQLLLCDVKNELKISEQDYPEIKKSLNDKFVEIDKQYCKLVKEISDYNMLSSTKITEANVEKLEKCKSKILSILNQV
;
A
#
# COMPACT_ATOMS: atom_id res chain seq x y z
N MET A 1 -44.65 23.19 -2.34
CA MET A 1 -44.78 21.79 -2.80
C MET A 1 -44.08 21.42 -4.13
N PRO A 2 -43.76 22.32 -5.10
CA PRO A 2 -43.07 21.90 -6.33
C PRO A 2 -41.58 21.56 -6.11
N LEU A 3 -40.90 22.26 -5.19
CA LEU A 3 -39.49 22.01 -4.87
C LEU A 3 -39.25 20.58 -4.35
N LEU A 4 -40.12 20.08 -3.46
CA LEU A 4 -40.02 18.75 -2.86
C LEU A 4 -40.25 17.61 -3.88
N LYS A 5 -41.12 17.86 -4.86
CA LYS A 5 -41.42 16.90 -5.94
C LYS A 5 -40.26 16.80 -6.95
N ASN A 6 -39.62 17.93 -7.23
CA ASN A 6 -38.45 17.99 -8.11
C ASN A 6 -37.21 17.37 -7.43
N THR A 7 -36.99 17.60 -6.14
CA THR A 7 -35.87 16.96 -5.41
C THR A 7 -36.02 15.45 -5.30
N ALA A 8 -37.23 14.94 -5.05
CA ALA A 8 -37.49 13.49 -5.03
C ALA A 8 -37.26 12.82 -6.40
N ARG A 9 -37.71 13.47 -7.49
CA ARG A 9 -37.46 12.99 -8.87
C ARG A 9 -35.97 12.99 -9.20
N THR A 10 -35.25 14.07 -8.89
CA THR A 10 -33.81 14.17 -9.10
C THR A 10 -33.05 13.09 -8.33
N ALA A 11 -33.36 12.92 -7.04
CA ALA A 11 -32.74 11.88 -6.22
C ALA A 11 -32.97 10.47 -6.81
N GLY A 12 -34.18 10.20 -7.34
CA GLY A 12 -34.48 8.95 -8.01
C GLY A 12 -33.67 8.72 -9.29
N VAL A 13 -33.48 9.75 -10.13
CA VAL A 13 -32.68 9.66 -11.37
C VAL A 13 -31.21 9.46 -11.05
N VAL A 14 -30.62 10.28 -10.17
CA VAL A 14 -29.21 10.18 -9.77
C VAL A 14 -28.95 8.82 -9.10
N GLY A 15 -29.85 8.39 -8.20
CA GLY A 15 -29.78 7.09 -7.55
C GLY A 15 -29.85 5.92 -8.55
N SER A 16 -30.68 6.01 -9.58
CA SER A 16 -30.79 4.98 -10.63
C SER A 16 -29.50 4.83 -11.43
N PHE A 17 -28.85 5.94 -11.82
CA PHE A 17 -27.56 5.90 -12.50
C PHE A 17 -26.44 5.37 -11.60
N ALA A 18 -26.43 5.75 -10.31
CA ALA A 18 -25.49 5.17 -9.34
C ALA A 18 -25.68 3.66 -9.19
N CYS A 19 -26.94 3.19 -9.14
CA CYS A 19 -27.27 1.76 -9.12
C CYS A 19 -26.83 1.06 -10.41
N LEU A 20 -27.01 1.66 -11.58
CA LEU A 20 -26.55 1.11 -12.86
C LEU A 20 -25.02 0.94 -12.88
N ILE A 21 -24.28 1.94 -12.39
CA ILE A 21 -22.82 1.85 -12.24
C ILE A 21 -22.47 0.67 -11.32
N PHE A 22 -23.12 0.56 -10.17
CA PHE A 22 -22.86 -0.49 -9.20
C PHE A 22 -23.16 -1.90 -9.76
N VAL A 23 -24.35 -2.09 -10.34
CA VAL A 23 -24.77 -3.37 -10.93
C VAL A 23 -23.86 -3.74 -12.10
N GLY A 24 -23.53 -2.78 -12.97
CA GLY A 24 -22.57 -2.98 -14.04
C GLY A 24 -21.21 -3.46 -13.52
N ASN A 25 -20.70 -2.85 -12.44
CA ASN A 25 -19.41 -3.24 -11.85
C ASN A 25 -19.44 -4.66 -11.28
N VAL A 26 -20.54 -5.04 -10.63
CA VAL A 26 -20.74 -6.40 -10.11
C VAL A 26 -20.77 -7.41 -11.26
N LEU A 27 -21.54 -7.14 -12.32
CA LEU A 27 -21.63 -8.00 -13.50
C LEU A 27 -20.27 -8.14 -14.21
N MET A 28 -19.56 -7.03 -14.42
CA MET A 28 -18.25 -7.05 -15.08
C MET A 28 -17.23 -7.86 -14.26
N ARG A 29 -17.26 -7.76 -12.94
CA ARG A 29 -16.42 -8.60 -12.06
C ARG A 29 -16.77 -10.08 -12.12
N TYR A 30 -18.05 -10.41 -12.29
CA TYR A 30 -18.50 -11.80 -12.36
C TYR A 30 -18.12 -12.45 -13.70
N PHE A 31 -18.30 -11.74 -14.82
CA PHE A 31 -18.15 -12.30 -16.16
C PHE A 31 -16.79 -12.00 -16.84
N CYS A 32 -16.14 -10.88 -16.54
CA CYS A 32 -15.01 -10.37 -17.32
C CYS A 32 -13.65 -10.45 -16.60
N ASN A 33 -13.44 -11.44 -15.72
CA ASN A 33 -12.28 -11.66 -14.83
C ASN A 33 -10.86 -11.40 -15.40
N LYS A 34 -10.68 -11.20 -16.73
CA LYS A 34 -9.40 -10.87 -17.39
C LYS A 34 -9.44 -9.71 -18.42
N ASN A 35 -10.61 -9.23 -18.87
CA ASN A 35 -10.73 -8.29 -20.01
C ASN A 35 -11.14 -6.86 -19.63
N SER A 36 -10.80 -6.39 -18.42
CA SER A 36 -11.27 -5.10 -17.91
C SER A 36 -10.84 -3.90 -18.76
N ASN A 37 -9.64 -3.92 -19.35
CA ASN A 37 -9.11 -2.77 -20.12
C ASN A 37 -9.87 -2.55 -21.44
N ALA A 38 -10.19 -3.63 -22.17
CA ALA A 38 -10.94 -3.52 -23.42
C ALA A 38 -12.36 -3.01 -23.18
N VAL A 39 -13.01 -3.48 -22.11
CA VAL A 39 -14.34 -3.00 -21.70
C VAL A 39 -14.30 -1.53 -21.29
N ILE A 40 -13.30 -1.10 -20.52
CA ILE A 40 -13.08 0.31 -20.18
C ILE A 40 -12.94 1.16 -21.44
N ALA A 41 -12.13 0.71 -22.41
CA ALA A 41 -11.94 1.43 -23.67
C ALA A 41 -13.26 1.57 -24.44
N VAL A 42 -13.99 0.47 -24.65
CA VAL A 42 -15.28 0.46 -25.37
C VAL A 42 -16.30 1.37 -24.69
N MET A 43 -16.45 1.29 -23.37
CA MET A 43 -17.39 2.13 -22.62
C MET A 43 -17.00 3.62 -22.65
N SER A 44 -15.70 3.92 -22.65
CA SER A 44 -15.19 5.29 -22.78
C SER A 44 -15.46 5.87 -24.17
N PHE A 45 -15.21 5.09 -25.24
CA PHE A 45 -15.54 5.50 -26.60
C PHE A 45 -17.05 5.68 -26.80
N LEU A 46 -17.86 4.78 -26.24
CA LEU A 46 -19.32 4.91 -26.26
C LEU A 46 -19.77 6.20 -25.57
N SER A 47 -19.21 6.51 -24.41
CA SER A 47 -19.50 7.74 -23.67
C SER A 47 -19.20 9.00 -24.50
N VAL A 48 -18.00 9.07 -25.08
CA VAL A 48 -17.60 10.18 -25.97
C VAL A 48 -18.51 10.28 -27.19
N GLY A 49 -18.87 9.14 -27.80
CA GLY A 49 -19.77 9.08 -28.94
C GLY A 49 -21.17 9.62 -28.64
N ILE A 50 -21.72 9.32 -27.45
CA ILE A 50 -23.01 9.85 -26.99
C ILE A 50 -22.94 11.38 -26.86
N VAL A 51 -21.89 11.91 -26.22
CA VAL A 51 -21.73 13.36 -26.05
C VAL A 51 -21.55 14.08 -27.39
N MET A 52 -20.74 13.52 -28.30
CA MET A 52 -20.58 14.08 -29.65
C MET A 52 -21.88 14.07 -30.44
N PHE A 53 -22.65 12.97 -30.40
CA PHE A 53 -23.94 12.86 -31.08
C PHE A 53 -24.90 13.97 -30.64
N PHE A 54 -25.06 14.15 -29.32
CA PHE A 54 -25.94 15.19 -28.77
C PHE A 54 -25.39 16.62 -28.91
N SER A 55 -24.08 16.79 -29.14
CA SER A 55 -23.50 18.10 -29.41
C SER A 55 -23.73 18.53 -30.87
N ILE A 56 -23.64 17.59 -31.81
CA ILE A 56 -23.81 17.83 -33.26
C ILE A 56 -25.30 17.96 -33.59
N TYR A 57 -26.10 16.95 -33.24
CA TYR A 57 -27.52 16.89 -33.60
C TYR A 57 -28.43 17.63 -32.61
N GLY A 58 -27.94 17.96 -31.41
CA GLY A 58 -28.67 18.69 -30.38
C GLY A 58 -28.78 20.20 -30.60
N SER A 59 -28.15 20.74 -31.65
CA SER A 59 -28.16 22.17 -31.99
C SER A 59 -29.36 22.59 -32.86
N ASN A 60 -30.09 21.62 -33.42
CA ASN A 60 -31.30 21.88 -34.21
C ASN A 60 -32.48 22.14 -33.27
N LYS A 61 -33.13 23.29 -33.51
CA LYS A 61 -34.28 23.82 -32.75
C LYS A 61 -35.47 22.85 -32.83
N ASP A 62 -35.71 22.03 -31.80
CA ASP A 62 -36.93 21.21 -31.71
C ASP A 62 -37.16 20.53 -30.32
N PRO A 63 -38.33 19.90 -30.06
CA PRO A 63 -39.25 20.12 -28.91
C PRO A 63 -38.76 19.68 -27.53
N LEU A 64 -39.51 20.03 -26.48
CA LEU A 64 -39.33 19.69 -25.05
C LEU A 64 -38.88 18.24 -24.78
N THR A 65 -39.32 17.29 -25.60
CA THR A 65 -38.94 15.87 -25.55
C THR A 65 -37.47 15.63 -25.90
N PHE A 66 -36.95 16.33 -26.91
CA PHE A 66 -35.56 16.23 -27.37
C PHE A 66 -34.57 16.81 -26.37
N THR A 67 -34.93 17.91 -25.70
CA THR A 67 -34.15 18.48 -24.57
C THR A 67 -34.01 17.48 -23.42
N LYS A 68 -35.09 16.76 -23.07
CA LYS A 68 -35.04 15.72 -22.03
C LYS A 68 -34.15 14.54 -22.44
N PHE A 69 -34.25 14.07 -23.67
CA PHE A 69 -33.37 13.01 -24.19
C PHE A 69 -31.89 13.42 -24.16
N LYS A 70 -31.58 14.68 -24.49
CA LYS A 70 -30.22 15.22 -24.41
C LYS A 70 -29.65 15.17 -23.00
N VAL A 71 -30.42 15.59 -22.00
CA VAL A 71 -30.03 15.54 -20.58
C VAL A 71 -29.76 14.10 -20.14
N TYR A 72 -30.68 13.17 -20.43
CA TYR A 72 -30.48 11.76 -20.06
C TYR A 72 -29.30 11.10 -20.79
N GLY A 73 -29.04 11.49 -22.04
CA GLY A 73 -27.87 11.04 -22.80
C GLY A 73 -26.55 11.48 -22.18
N ILE A 74 -26.46 12.74 -21.75
CA ILE A 74 -25.24 13.28 -21.12
C ILE A 74 -25.04 12.66 -19.73
N LEU A 75 -26.11 12.46 -18.96
CA LEU A 75 -26.04 11.73 -17.70
C LEU A 75 -25.57 10.29 -17.89
N LEU A 76 -26.07 9.61 -18.93
CA LEU A 76 -25.62 8.27 -19.29
C LEU A 76 -24.13 8.25 -19.65
N ALA A 77 -23.66 9.23 -20.43
CA ALA A 77 -22.25 9.36 -20.78
C ALA A 77 -21.37 9.56 -19.52
N SER A 78 -21.75 10.49 -18.63
CA SER A 78 -21.04 10.69 -17.36
C SER A 78 -21.06 9.44 -16.47
N ALA A 79 -22.17 8.69 -16.45
CA ALA A 79 -22.27 7.43 -15.71
C ALA A 79 -21.35 6.34 -16.29
N LEU A 80 -21.18 6.26 -17.61
CA LEU A 80 -20.22 5.37 -18.26
C LEU A 80 -18.77 5.71 -17.90
N ILE A 81 -18.42 7.00 -17.81
CA ILE A 81 -17.08 7.42 -17.35
C ILE A 81 -16.86 7.04 -15.88
N MET A 82 -17.84 7.29 -15.01
CA MET A 82 -17.76 6.87 -13.61
C MET A 82 -17.66 5.35 -13.46
N PHE A 83 -18.37 4.59 -14.30
CA PHE A 83 -18.24 3.14 -14.37
C PHE A 83 -16.80 2.73 -14.71
N CYS A 84 -16.17 3.35 -15.72
CA CYS A 84 -14.77 3.10 -16.07
C CYS A 84 -13.82 3.43 -14.90
N ILE A 85 -13.96 4.61 -14.29
CA ILE A 85 -13.14 5.03 -13.14
C ILE A 85 -13.29 4.03 -11.99
N THR A 86 -14.53 3.67 -11.66
CA THR A 86 -14.82 2.74 -10.56
C THR A 86 -14.18 1.38 -10.81
N ASN A 87 -14.20 0.86 -12.04
CA ASN A 87 -13.55 -0.40 -12.38
C ASN A 87 -12.02 -0.39 -12.22
N ILE A 88 -11.35 0.73 -12.50
CA ILE A 88 -9.91 0.86 -12.29
C ILE A 88 -9.57 0.71 -10.80
N ILE A 89 -10.30 1.41 -9.93
CA ILE A 89 -10.07 1.36 -8.47
C ILE A 89 -10.39 -0.01 -7.89
N LEU A 90 -11.48 -0.60 -8.39
CA LEU A 90 -12.00 -1.89 -7.97
C LEU A 90 -11.24 -3.07 -8.59
N ARG A 91 -10.21 -2.81 -9.40
CA ARG A 91 -9.40 -3.85 -10.01
C ARG A 91 -8.72 -4.69 -8.93
N LYS A 92 -8.83 -6.02 -9.04
CA LYS A 92 -8.11 -6.92 -8.14
C LYS A 92 -6.61 -6.73 -8.32
N GLU A 93 -5.88 -6.82 -7.22
CA GLU A 93 -4.42 -6.88 -7.23
C GLU A 93 -3.96 -8.01 -8.15
N SER A 94 -2.95 -7.72 -8.97
CA SER A 94 -2.37 -8.73 -9.85
C SER A 94 -1.66 -9.82 -9.03
N VAL A 95 -1.54 -11.01 -9.62
CA VAL A 95 -0.81 -12.12 -8.97
C VAL A 95 0.66 -11.75 -8.84
N GLU A 96 1.22 -11.09 -9.85
CA GLU A 96 2.61 -10.62 -9.87
C GLU A 96 2.89 -9.66 -8.71
N TYR A 97 1.97 -8.72 -8.44
CA TYR A 97 2.10 -7.77 -7.33
C TYR A 97 2.11 -8.49 -5.98
N ASN A 98 1.19 -9.44 -5.77
CA ASN A 98 1.11 -10.21 -4.53
C ASN A 98 2.40 -11.01 -4.27
N GLN A 99 3.02 -11.53 -5.33
CA GLN A 99 4.29 -12.25 -5.24
C GLN A 99 5.44 -11.31 -4.86
N LEU A 100 5.58 -10.18 -5.56
CA LEU A 100 6.61 -9.17 -5.29
C LEU A 100 6.51 -8.63 -3.86
N LYS A 101 5.29 -8.32 -3.41
CA LYS A 101 5.02 -7.85 -2.05
C LYS A 101 5.47 -8.84 -1.00
N LYS A 102 5.15 -10.13 -1.17
CA LYS A 102 5.60 -11.19 -0.25
C LYS A 102 7.12 -11.31 -0.21
N GLN A 103 7.78 -11.19 -1.36
CA GLN A 103 9.25 -11.21 -1.44
C GLN A 103 9.85 -10.03 -0.66
N LYS A 104 9.44 -8.79 -0.96
CA LYS A 104 9.96 -7.59 -0.27
C LYS A 104 9.67 -7.60 1.24
N GLN A 105 8.47 -8.04 1.65
CA GLN A 105 8.14 -8.22 3.08
C GLN A 105 9.05 -9.25 3.78
N SER A 106 9.36 -10.35 3.11
CA SER A 106 10.26 -11.37 3.66
C SER A 106 11.69 -10.85 3.84
N ILE A 107 12.19 -10.04 2.91
CA ILE A 107 13.51 -9.39 3.03
C ILE A 107 13.49 -8.40 4.19
N HIS A 108 12.51 -7.52 4.22
CA HIS A 108 12.40 -6.49 5.25
C HIS A 108 12.31 -7.09 6.67
N ALA A 109 11.53 -8.16 6.83
CA ALA A 109 11.45 -8.87 8.11
C ALA A 109 12.79 -9.46 8.56
N LEU A 110 13.62 -9.94 7.62
CA LEU A 110 14.97 -10.44 7.90
C LEU A 110 15.92 -9.29 8.27
N GLU A 111 15.85 -8.17 7.57
CA GLU A 111 16.64 -6.96 7.89
C GLU A 111 16.35 -6.45 9.30
N VAL A 112 15.06 -6.34 9.68
CA VAL A 112 14.66 -5.93 11.03
C VAL A 112 15.19 -6.88 12.08
N LYS A 113 15.18 -8.20 11.83
CA LYS A 113 15.77 -9.20 12.74
C LYS A 113 17.28 -8.99 12.91
N ILE A 114 18.01 -8.77 11.81
CA ILE A 114 19.45 -8.52 11.82
C ILE A 114 19.77 -7.23 12.59
N ILE A 115 19.03 -6.15 12.34
CA ILE A 115 19.22 -4.87 13.04
C ILE A 115 18.96 -5.06 14.53
N ASN A 116 17.88 -5.75 14.91
CA ASN A 116 17.59 -6.03 16.31
C ASN A 116 18.69 -6.86 16.99
N LEU A 117 19.26 -7.87 16.31
CA LEU A 117 20.41 -8.60 16.84
C LEU A 117 21.64 -7.70 17.03
N LYS A 118 21.91 -6.80 16.08
CA LYS A 118 23.02 -5.83 16.20
C LYS A 118 22.83 -4.85 17.36
N ILE A 119 21.62 -4.32 17.53
CA ILE A 119 21.27 -3.49 18.70
C ILE A 119 21.53 -4.28 19.98
N ARG A 120 21.11 -5.55 20.01
CA ARG A 120 21.32 -6.40 21.18
C ARG A 120 22.80 -6.57 21.52
N LEU A 121 23.59 -6.94 20.53
CA LEU A 121 25.03 -7.11 20.69
C LEU A 121 25.72 -5.81 21.13
N SER A 122 25.34 -4.67 20.55
CA SER A 122 25.89 -3.37 20.92
C SER A 122 25.60 -2.99 22.36
N ALA A 123 24.39 -3.28 22.87
CA ALA A 123 24.07 -2.97 24.25
C ALA A 123 24.81 -3.90 25.22
N ILE A 124 24.90 -5.20 24.91
CA ILE A 124 25.68 -6.15 25.71
C ILE A 124 27.16 -5.76 25.73
N LYS A 125 27.72 -5.32 24.59
CA LYS A 125 29.10 -4.82 24.50
C LYS A 125 29.34 -3.68 25.49
N ARG A 126 28.48 -2.67 25.45
CA ARG A 126 28.55 -1.51 26.34
C ARG A 126 28.41 -1.90 27.82
N GLU A 127 27.46 -2.76 28.15
CA GLU A 127 27.26 -3.25 29.52
C GLU A 127 28.49 -4.01 30.04
N THR A 128 29.06 -4.86 29.19
CA THR A 128 30.27 -5.64 29.52
C THR A 128 31.48 -4.74 29.73
N GLU A 129 31.66 -3.72 28.88
CA GLU A 129 32.73 -2.73 29.00
C GLU A 129 32.60 -1.92 30.30
N LEU A 130 31.39 -1.50 30.66
CA LEU A 130 31.10 -0.82 31.93
C LEU A 130 31.38 -1.71 33.14
N HIS A 131 30.98 -2.99 33.07
CA HIS A 131 31.19 -3.93 34.17
C HIS A 131 32.68 -4.21 34.38
N PHE A 132 33.44 -4.47 33.32
CA PHE A 132 34.89 -4.74 33.44
C PHE A 132 35.72 -3.50 33.77
N SER A 133 35.21 -2.30 33.53
CA SER A 133 35.85 -1.05 33.94
C SER A 133 35.49 -0.62 35.37
N GLY A 134 34.61 -1.35 36.06
CA GLY A 134 34.20 -1.08 37.43
C GLY A 134 33.20 0.08 37.57
N PHE A 135 32.62 0.55 36.46
CA PHE A 135 31.63 1.63 36.44
C PHE A 135 30.18 1.13 36.34
N ALA A 136 29.96 -0.19 36.31
CA ALA A 136 28.61 -0.74 36.29
C ALA A 136 27.92 -0.60 37.65
N CYS A 137 26.61 -0.34 37.61
CA CYS A 137 25.76 -0.33 38.80
C CYS A 137 25.40 -1.73 39.31
N ASN A 138 25.61 -2.77 38.49
CA ASN A 138 25.25 -4.14 38.81
C ASN A 138 26.50 -5.02 38.97
N ASP A 139 26.45 -5.94 39.92
CA ASP A 139 27.48 -6.96 40.18
C ASP A 139 27.53 -8.06 39.10
N GLN A 140 26.61 -8.02 38.12
CA GLN A 140 26.50 -8.97 37.02
C GLN A 140 26.31 -8.24 35.69
N ILE A 141 26.82 -8.83 34.62
CA ILE A 141 26.61 -8.32 33.26
C ILE A 141 25.17 -8.67 32.83
N CYS A 142 24.36 -7.66 32.55
CA CYS A 142 23.00 -7.86 32.05
C CYS A 142 23.00 -8.17 30.54
N THR A 143 22.27 -9.21 30.14
CA THR A 143 22.07 -9.57 28.72
C THR A 143 20.65 -9.32 28.22
N ASP A 144 19.72 -9.02 29.12
CA ASP A 144 18.33 -8.74 28.80
C ASP A 144 18.12 -7.26 28.46
N ILE A 145 17.81 -7.02 27.19
CA ILE A 145 17.53 -5.67 26.69
C ILE A 145 16.02 -5.49 26.65
N GLN A 146 15.57 -4.39 27.25
CA GLN A 146 14.15 -4.02 27.25
C GLN A 146 13.62 -3.98 25.82
N LYS A 147 12.43 -4.57 25.61
CA LYS A 147 11.80 -4.68 24.29
C LYS A 147 11.57 -3.31 23.62
N GLU A 148 11.44 -2.25 24.41
CA GLU A 148 11.25 -0.88 23.97
C GLU A 148 12.46 -0.30 23.22
N CYS A 149 13.67 -0.84 23.48
CA CYS A 149 14.89 -0.43 22.78
C CYS A 149 15.09 -1.16 21.44
N LEU A 150 14.21 -2.09 21.08
CA LEU A 150 14.27 -2.85 19.83
C LEU A 150 13.28 -2.30 18.81
N LEU A 151 13.62 -2.43 17.53
CA LEU A 151 12.66 -2.15 16.47
C LEU A 151 11.46 -3.09 16.62
N PRO A 152 10.22 -2.55 16.49
CA PRO A 152 9.02 -3.36 16.61
C PRO A 152 9.04 -4.46 15.56
N ARG A 153 8.72 -5.69 15.99
CA ARG A 153 8.64 -6.85 15.08
C ARG A 153 7.62 -6.65 13.95
N ASN A 154 6.67 -5.75 14.14
CA ASN A 154 5.61 -5.40 13.20
C ASN A 154 5.85 -4.02 12.57
N MET A 155 7.10 -3.64 12.30
CA MET A 155 7.40 -2.41 11.56
C MET A 155 6.62 -2.44 10.23
N GLN A 156 5.79 -1.42 10.00
CA GLN A 156 4.92 -1.40 8.84
C GLN A 156 5.76 -1.35 7.57
N TYR A 157 5.59 -2.37 6.72
CA TYR A 157 6.12 -2.34 5.36
C TYR A 157 5.28 -1.38 4.53
N TYR A 158 5.83 -0.21 4.23
CA TYR A 158 5.22 0.75 3.32
C TYR A 158 5.51 0.35 1.88
N ASP A 159 4.48 -0.17 1.22
CA ASP A 159 4.50 -0.47 -0.20
C ASP A 159 4.12 0.78 -1.02
N TYR A 160 4.83 1.05 -2.11
CA TYR A 160 4.50 2.11 -3.07
C TYR A 160 3.07 1.97 -3.61
N TYR A 161 2.54 0.75 -3.65
CA TYR A 161 1.18 0.46 -4.05
C TYR A 161 0.12 1.00 -3.07
N THR A 162 0.43 1.05 -1.77
CA THR A 162 -0.47 1.66 -0.78
C THR A 162 -0.64 3.14 -1.07
N SER A 163 0.46 3.83 -1.36
CA SER A 163 0.45 5.25 -1.77
C SER A 163 -0.33 5.46 -3.07
N TYR A 164 -0.14 4.57 -4.05
CA TYR A 164 -0.91 4.59 -5.30
C TYR A 164 -2.42 4.45 -5.07
N ARG A 165 -2.85 3.51 -4.22
CA ARG A 165 -4.27 3.34 -3.88
C ARG A 165 -4.87 4.59 -3.25
N VAL A 166 -4.12 5.25 -2.37
CA VAL A 166 -4.57 6.50 -1.74
C VAL A 166 -4.75 7.60 -2.79
N ILE A 167 -3.80 7.77 -3.70
CA ILE A 167 -3.91 8.75 -4.79
C ILE A 167 -5.13 8.46 -5.67
N ASN A 168 -5.33 7.20 -6.06
CA ASN A 168 -6.50 6.81 -6.85
C ASN A 168 -7.82 7.06 -6.12
N LEU A 169 -7.87 6.82 -4.81
CA LEU A 169 -9.06 7.11 -3.99
C LEU A 169 -9.37 8.61 -3.95
N ILE A 170 -8.33 9.45 -3.90
CA ILE A 170 -8.50 10.92 -3.94
C ILE A 170 -9.06 11.34 -5.30
N ILE A 171 -8.46 10.88 -6.41
CA ILE A 171 -8.92 11.21 -7.77
C ILE A 171 -10.36 10.71 -7.99
N PHE A 172 -10.67 9.51 -7.50
CA PHE A 172 -12.03 8.97 -7.52
C PHE A 172 -13.03 9.86 -6.79
N SER A 173 -12.68 10.30 -5.58
CA SER A 173 -13.56 11.11 -4.75
C SER A 173 -13.86 12.44 -5.43
N ILE A 174 -12.85 13.04 -6.07
CA ILE A 174 -13.02 14.25 -6.89
C ILE A 174 -13.96 13.97 -8.08
N ALA A 175 -13.72 12.90 -8.83
CA ALA A 175 -14.55 12.53 -9.98
C ALA A 175 -16.01 12.23 -9.57
N LEU A 176 -16.20 11.58 -8.42
CA LEU A 176 -17.52 11.27 -7.87
C LEU A 176 -18.26 12.54 -7.45
N LEU A 177 -17.58 13.49 -6.80
CA LEU A 177 -18.16 14.79 -6.46
C LEU A 177 -18.59 15.57 -7.70
N ILE A 178 -17.75 15.55 -8.75
CA ILE A 178 -18.07 16.17 -10.05
C ILE A 178 -19.29 15.49 -10.67
N PHE A 179 -19.31 14.15 -10.73
CA PHE A 179 -20.42 13.39 -11.27
C PHE A 179 -21.73 13.67 -10.55
N LEU A 180 -21.72 13.67 -9.21
CA LEU A 180 -22.91 13.96 -8.42
C LEU A 180 -23.36 15.40 -8.66
N SER A 181 -22.45 16.37 -8.60
CA SER A 181 -22.77 17.79 -8.85
C SER A 181 -23.42 17.99 -10.22
N GLN A 182 -22.81 17.47 -11.28
CA GLN A 182 -23.34 17.51 -12.64
C GLN A 182 -24.70 16.80 -12.71
N SER A 183 -24.82 15.62 -12.11
CA SER A 183 -26.04 14.82 -12.20
C SER A 183 -27.22 15.48 -11.48
N PHE A 184 -26.99 16.09 -10.32
CA PHE A 184 -28.00 16.85 -9.60
C PHE A 184 -28.39 18.13 -10.34
N HIS A 185 -27.41 18.85 -10.90
CA HIS A 185 -27.66 20.07 -11.66
C HIS A 185 -28.51 19.79 -12.91
N SER A 186 -28.06 18.89 -13.80
CA SER A 186 -28.75 18.63 -15.06
C SER A 186 -30.12 17.98 -14.85
N ALA A 187 -30.30 17.16 -13.80
CA ALA A 187 -31.60 16.57 -13.48
C ALA A 187 -32.60 17.55 -12.82
N MET A 188 -32.13 18.50 -11.99
CA MET A 188 -32.98 19.51 -11.35
C MET A 188 -33.50 20.56 -12.35
N PHE A 189 -32.62 21.03 -13.24
CA PHE A 189 -32.93 22.12 -14.14
C PHE A 189 -33.37 21.67 -15.53
N GLU A 190 -33.31 20.35 -15.82
CA GLU A 190 -33.57 19.77 -17.14
C GLU A 190 -32.78 20.49 -18.27
N MET A 191 -31.61 21.03 -17.93
CA MET A 191 -30.72 21.73 -18.83
C MET A 191 -29.35 21.05 -18.87
N SER A 192 -28.67 21.20 -20.01
CA SER A 192 -27.29 20.79 -20.18
C SER A 192 -26.54 21.88 -20.91
N ASP A 193 -25.72 22.59 -20.15
CA ASP A 193 -24.99 23.77 -20.61
C ASP A 193 -23.50 23.48 -20.78
N LEU A 194 -22.75 24.49 -21.25
CA LEU A 194 -21.29 24.44 -21.40
C LEU A 194 -20.57 24.01 -20.11
N THR A 195 -21.11 24.38 -18.94
CA THR A 195 -20.58 23.97 -17.64
C THR A 195 -20.65 22.46 -17.43
N ASP A 196 -21.76 21.82 -17.79
CA ASP A 196 -21.92 20.36 -17.67
C ASP A 196 -20.98 19.62 -18.62
N LEU A 197 -20.75 20.17 -19.82
CA LEU A 197 -19.79 19.64 -20.78
C LEU A 197 -18.34 19.79 -20.28
N PHE A 198 -18.01 20.91 -19.64
CA PHE A 198 -16.71 21.13 -19.01
C PHE A 198 -16.48 20.13 -17.87
N LEU A 199 -17.45 19.94 -16.98
CA LEU A 199 -17.37 18.97 -15.89
C LEU A 199 -17.21 17.53 -16.40
N TYR A 200 -17.93 17.16 -17.48
CA TYR A 200 -17.72 15.89 -18.17
C TYR A 200 -16.28 15.77 -18.70
N GLY A 201 -15.73 16.81 -19.32
CA GLY A 201 -14.34 16.84 -19.79
C GLY A 201 -13.32 16.66 -18.66
N VAL A 202 -13.57 17.24 -17.49
CA VAL A 202 -12.75 17.02 -16.29
C VAL A 202 -12.83 15.56 -15.83
N MET A 203 -14.02 14.95 -15.81
CA MET A 203 -14.17 13.53 -15.46
C MET A 203 -13.43 12.60 -16.43
N VAL A 204 -13.51 12.86 -17.74
CA VAL A 204 -12.75 12.12 -18.75
C VAL A 204 -11.24 12.27 -18.50
N SER A 205 -10.79 13.47 -18.14
CA SER A 205 -9.37 13.72 -17.81
C SER A 205 -8.95 12.93 -16.56
N CYS A 206 -9.78 12.89 -15.51
CA CYS A 206 -9.55 12.05 -14.34
C CYS A 206 -9.42 10.57 -14.71
N LEU A 207 -10.32 10.06 -15.57
CA LEU A 207 -10.26 8.69 -16.07
C LEU A 207 -8.94 8.41 -16.79
N LEU A 208 -8.53 9.28 -17.71
CA LEU A 208 -7.29 9.11 -18.48
C LEU A 208 -6.06 9.10 -17.58
N ILE A 209 -5.98 10.03 -16.62
CA ILE A 209 -4.88 10.09 -15.65
C ILE A 209 -4.84 8.79 -14.83
N MET A 210 -5.97 8.37 -14.26
CA MET A 210 -6.02 7.12 -13.48
C MET A 210 -5.64 5.90 -14.31
N PHE A 211 -6.09 5.84 -15.56
CA PHE A 211 -5.78 4.74 -16.47
C PHE A 211 -4.29 4.69 -16.82
N LEU A 212 -3.67 5.83 -17.12
CA LEU A 212 -2.23 5.91 -17.41
C LEU A 212 -1.39 5.48 -16.21
N ILE A 213 -1.70 6.00 -15.01
CA ILE A 213 -0.95 5.64 -13.80
C ILE A 213 -1.15 4.14 -13.47
N ASP A 214 -2.35 3.59 -13.64
CA ASP A 214 -2.61 2.14 -13.49
C ASP A 214 -1.75 1.28 -14.43
N GLN A 215 -1.66 1.66 -15.71
CA GLN A 215 -0.85 0.91 -16.68
C GLN A 215 0.65 1.05 -16.40
N LEU A 216 1.13 2.24 -16.03
CA LEU A 216 2.54 2.44 -15.64
C LEU A 216 2.91 1.57 -14.45
N LEU A 217 2.08 1.57 -13.40
CA LEU A 217 2.29 0.74 -12.21
C LEU A 217 2.34 -0.75 -12.53
N LEU A 218 1.42 -1.23 -13.39
CA LEU A 218 1.40 -2.64 -13.81
C LEU A 218 2.66 -3.03 -14.58
N CYS A 219 3.18 -2.13 -15.42
CA CYS A 219 4.44 -2.34 -16.13
C CYS A 219 5.63 -2.35 -15.18
N ASP A 220 5.71 -1.40 -14.25
CA ASP A 220 6.79 -1.30 -13.27
C ASP A 220 6.83 -2.53 -12.37
N VAL A 221 5.68 -2.97 -11.83
CA VAL A 221 5.58 -4.21 -11.02
C VAL A 221 6.09 -5.41 -11.81
N LYS A 222 5.73 -5.54 -13.08
CA LYS A 222 6.18 -6.67 -13.92
C LYS A 222 7.69 -6.64 -14.17
N ASN A 223 8.25 -5.45 -14.39
CA ASN A 223 9.68 -5.30 -14.60
C ASN A 223 10.46 -5.57 -13.30
N GLU A 224 10.01 -5.00 -12.18
CA GLU A 224 10.59 -5.26 -10.86
C GLU A 224 10.50 -6.74 -10.49
N LEU A 225 9.37 -7.41 -10.76
CA LEU A 225 9.24 -8.84 -10.46
C LEU A 225 10.22 -9.67 -11.29
N LYS A 226 10.39 -9.38 -12.57
CA LYS A 226 11.37 -10.09 -13.42
C LYS A 226 12.80 -9.96 -12.89
N ILE A 227 13.18 -8.75 -12.46
CA ILE A 227 14.51 -8.49 -11.87
C ILE A 227 14.60 -9.20 -10.51
N SER A 228 13.58 -9.04 -9.67
CA SER A 228 13.55 -9.64 -8.34
C SER A 228 13.52 -11.17 -8.37
N GLU A 229 12.93 -11.83 -9.37
CA GLU A 229 12.95 -13.29 -9.46
C GLU A 229 14.37 -13.85 -9.65
N GLN A 230 15.26 -13.08 -10.27
CA GLN A 230 16.67 -13.42 -10.41
C GLN A 230 17.44 -13.17 -9.12
N ASP A 231 17.25 -11.99 -8.51
CA ASP A 231 18.11 -11.55 -7.39
C ASP A 231 17.60 -12.01 -6.01
N TYR A 232 16.28 -12.22 -5.84
CA TYR A 232 15.66 -12.53 -4.56
C TYR A 232 16.25 -13.75 -3.84
N PRO A 233 16.49 -14.91 -4.52
CA PRO A 233 17.07 -16.07 -3.86
C PRO A 233 18.44 -15.77 -3.27
N GLU A 234 19.28 -15.02 -4.00
CA GLU A 234 20.63 -14.67 -3.57
C GLU A 234 20.62 -13.67 -2.42
N ILE A 235 19.81 -12.60 -2.53
CA ILE A 235 19.65 -11.60 -1.47
C ILE A 235 19.12 -12.25 -0.19
N LYS A 236 18.08 -13.09 -0.30
CA LYS A 236 17.50 -13.79 0.85
C LYS A 236 18.51 -14.73 1.50
N LYS A 237 19.28 -15.48 0.70
CA LYS A 237 20.33 -16.37 1.20
C LYS A 237 21.41 -15.58 1.93
N SER A 238 21.94 -14.53 1.32
CA SER A 238 22.95 -13.65 1.91
C SER A 238 22.51 -13.05 3.24
N LEU A 239 21.28 -12.53 3.31
CA LEU A 239 20.72 -12.00 4.56
C LEU A 239 20.53 -13.11 5.61
N ASN A 240 20.10 -14.30 5.20
CA ASN A 240 19.92 -15.41 6.13
C ASN A 240 21.25 -15.92 6.67
N ASP A 241 22.28 -16.03 5.83
CA ASP A 241 23.62 -16.43 6.24
C ASP A 241 24.20 -15.41 7.23
N LYS A 242 24.03 -14.11 6.95
CA LYS A 242 24.39 -13.02 7.86
C LYS A 242 23.62 -13.07 9.19
N PHE A 243 22.33 -13.38 9.15
CA PHE A 243 21.52 -13.54 10.35
C PHE A 243 22.04 -14.70 11.21
N VAL A 244 22.29 -15.86 10.60
CA VAL A 244 22.79 -17.07 11.28
C VAL A 244 24.16 -16.81 11.90
N GLU A 245 25.05 -16.11 11.21
CA GLU A 245 26.36 -15.76 11.73
C GLU A 245 26.27 -14.88 12.98
N ILE A 246 25.50 -13.80 12.91
CA ILE A 246 25.30 -12.86 14.03
C ILE A 246 24.58 -13.54 15.20
N ASP A 247 23.57 -14.36 14.92
CA ASP A 247 22.83 -15.09 15.95
C ASP A 247 23.72 -16.13 16.67
N LYS A 248 24.61 -16.80 15.94
CA LYS A 248 25.59 -17.72 16.54
C LYS A 248 26.56 -16.98 17.46
N GLN A 249 27.04 -15.80 17.06
CA GLN A 249 27.89 -14.95 17.90
C GLN A 249 27.13 -14.49 19.16
N TYR A 250 25.89 -14.03 19.00
CA TYR A 250 25.03 -13.62 20.11
C TYR A 250 24.78 -14.76 21.10
N CYS A 251 24.39 -15.94 20.62
CA CYS A 251 24.16 -17.11 21.48
C CYS A 251 25.42 -17.53 22.24
N LYS A 252 26.59 -17.51 21.57
CA LYS A 252 27.87 -17.82 22.20
C LYS A 252 28.22 -16.80 23.29
N LEU A 253 28.02 -15.51 23.00
CA LEU A 253 28.28 -14.42 23.94
C LEU A 253 27.41 -14.52 25.19
N VAL A 254 26.10 -14.70 25.02
CA VAL A 254 25.15 -14.83 26.13
C VAL A 254 25.52 -16.00 27.03
N LYS A 255 25.92 -17.14 26.44
CA LYS A 255 26.38 -18.31 27.21
C LYS A 255 27.62 -18.01 28.03
N GLU A 256 28.65 -17.43 27.42
CA GLU A 256 29.90 -17.12 28.14
C GLU A 256 29.68 -16.05 29.24
N ILE A 257 28.78 -15.08 29.02
CA ILE A 257 28.38 -14.11 30.05
C ILE A 257 27.62 -14.80 31.20
N SER A 258 26.71 -15.73 30.88
CA SER A 258 26.01 -16.51 31.90
C SER A 258 26.99 -17.33 32.74
N ASP A 259 27.95 -18.00 32.10
CA ASP A 259 28.99 -18.77 32.78
C ASP A 259 29.86 -17.84 33.67
N TYR A 260 30.20 -16.64 33.19
CA TYR A 260 30.93 -15.62 33.97
C TYR A 260 30.14 -15.16 35.20
N ASN A 261 28.86 -14.79 35.03
CA ASN A 261 28.01 -14.33 36.14
C ASN A 261 27.77 -15.44 37.19
N MET A 262 27.68 -16.70 36.76
CA MET A 262 27.57 -17.84 37.67
C MET A 262 28.86 -18.07 38.47
N LEU A 263 30.03 -17.91 37.82
CA LEU A 263 31.32 -18.03 38.49
C LEU A 263 31.57 -16.86 39.47
N SER A 264 31.24 -15.63 39.07
CA SER A 264 31.46 -14.44 39.89
C SER A 264 30.61 -14.39 41.17
N SER A 265 29.46 -15.09 41.18
CA SER A 265 28.56 -15.16 42.33
C SER A 265 28.93 -16.26 43.35
N THR A 266 29.92 -17.11 43.06
CA THR A 266 30.41 -18.14 44.01
C THR A 266 31.60 -17.65 44.83
N LYS A 267 31.81 -18.21 46.03
CA LYS A 267 32.99 -17.89 46.87
C LYS A 267 34.28 -18.09 46.06
N ILE A 268 35.06 -17.02 45.93
CA ILE A 268 36.25 -16.99 45.08
C ILE A 268 37.37 -17.79 45.74
N THR A 269 37.71 -18.95 45.17
CA THR A 269 38.97 -19.67 45.41
C THR A 269 39.99 -19.31 44.32
N GLU A 270 41.30 -19.49 44.55
CA GLU A 270 42.35 -19.19 43.55
C GLU A 270 42.10 -19.88 42.19
N ALA A 271 41.61 -21.11 42.18
CA ALA A 271 41.22 -21.84 40.96
C ALA A 271 40.02 -21.22 40.20
N ASN A 272 39.21 -20.39 40.86
CA ASN A 272 38.08 -19.68 40.24
C ASN A 272 38.55 -18.38 39.59
N VAL A 273 39.62 -17.75 40.10
CA VAL A 273 40.20 -16.52 39.53
C VAL A 273 40.75 -16.79 38.12
N GLU A 274 41.52 -17.86 37.95
CA GLU A 274 42.05 -18.21 36.62
C GLU A 274 40.94 -18.55 35.61
N LYS A 275 39.85 -19.17 36.07
CA LYS A 275 38.67 -19.46 35.23
C LYS A 275 37.88 -18.21 34.86
N LEU A 276 37.76 -17.25 35.78
CA LEU A 276 37.11 -15.94 35.55
C LEU A 276 37.86 -15.15 34.47
N GLU A 277 39.19 -15.09 34.55
CA GLU A 277 40.02 -14.39 33.57
C GLU A 277 39.97 -15.05 32.17
N LYS A 278 39.89 -16.38 32.12
CA LYS A 278 39.63 -17.12 30.88
C LYS A 278 38.24 -16.83 30.30
N CYS A 279 37.20 -16.72 31.12
CA CYS A 279 35.85 -16.36 30.64
C CYS A 279 35.81 -14.90 30.15
N LYS A 280 36.41 -13.97 30.92
CA LYS A 280 36.54 -12.55 30.55
C LYS A 280 37.23 -12.36 29.21
N SER A 281 38.37 -13.02 28.99
CA SER A 281 39.10 -12.96 27.71
C SER A 281 38.30 -13.54 26.53
N LYS A 282 37.54 -14.63 26.75
CA LYS A 282 36.62 -15.16 25.73
C LYS A 282 35.48 -14.19 25.39
N ILE A 283 34.86 -13.58 26.40
CA ILE A 283 33.80 -12.58 26.21
C ILE A 283 34.35 -11.39 25.40
N LEU A 284 35.50 -10.84 25.79
CA LEU A 284 36.16 -9.75 25.05
C LEU A 284 36.54 -10.16 23.63
N SER A 285 37.03 -11.39 23.42
CA SER A 285 37.33 -11.91 22.08
C SER A 285 36.10 -12.00 21.19
N ILE A 286 34.94 -12.38 21.73
CA ILE A 286 33.68 -12.42 20.96
C ILE A 286 33.21 -11.00 20.66
N LEU A 287 33.28 -10.09 21.63
CA LEU A 287 32.87 -8.69 21.48
C LEU A 287 33.76 -7.87 20.53
N ASN A 288 35.03 -8.23 20.40
CA ASN A 288 35.96 -7.59 19.45
C ASN A 288 35.73 -8.04 18.00
N GLN A 289 35.00 -9.13 17.78
CA GLN A 289 34.59 -9.60 16.46
C GLN A 289 33.25 -8.98 16.00
N VAL A 290 32.63 -8.16 16.84
CA VAL A 290 31.35 -7.46 16.64
C VAL A 290 31.59 -5.96 16.44
#